data_AF-A0A9P9NPN5-F1
#
_entry.id   AF-A0A9P9NPN5-F1
#
_cell.length_a   1.000
_cell.length_b   1.000
_cell.length_c   1.000
_cell.angle_alpha   90.00
_cell.angle_beta   90.00
_cell.angle_gamma   90.00
#
_symmetry.space_group_name_H-M   'P 1'
#
loop_
_entity.id
_entity.type
_entity.pdbx_description
1 polymer ?
#
loop_
_entity_poly.entity_id
_entity_poly.type
_entity_poly.pdbx_seq_one_letter_code
_entity_poly.pdbx_strand_id
1 'polypeptide(L)'
;MFSSTSGIVSNPGQANYAAGNTFQNGLAHYRRQKGQAATSIDLSVASGTGYLVENASSYENQKVLKLAEKNMPISEEEIHHIFLAAANDTVRGGSENPVQITTTTGIWGDEVLRSLMPVCAWANDSKFILVRKADAQSGADGKVKTESDLLVDSITAAESVSEATAILETALVRRLAKSLGMVEVDVNPRCHYIGLVDCGRSTKLCRQGIEADISILDILSPMTITALAAQICNGSKLIGATLRFKE
;
A
#
# COMPACT_ATOMS: atom_id res chain seq x y z
N MET A 1 8.31 -7.29 28.06
CA MET A 1 9.08 -6.18 27.46
C MET A 1 8.24 -5.62 26.34
N PHE A 2 8.11 -4.30 26.23
CA PHE A 2 7.38 -3.67 25.12
C PHE A 2 8.36 -3.24 24.04
N SER A 3 8.34 -4.01 22.95
CA SER A 3 9.08 -3.80 21.71
C SER A 3 8.12 -3.24 20.65
N SER A 4 8.57 -3.12 19.41
CA SER A 4 7.79 -2.61 18.28
C SER A 4 7.99 -3.47 17.04
N THR A 5 6.91 -3.58 16.24
CA THR A 5 6.94 -4.18 14.90
C THR A 5 7.97 -3.52 13.96
N SER A 6 8.43 -2.30 14.26
CA SER A 6 9.54 -1.65 13.56
C SER A 6 10.83 -2.47 13.56
N GLY A 7 11.06 -3.36 14.53
CA GLY A 7 12.19 -4.31 14.52
C GLY A 7 12.09 -5.37 13.41
N ILE A 8 10.90 -5.59 12.85
CA ILE A 8 10.61 -6.62 11.85
C ILE A 8 10.50 -6.01 10.45
N VAL A 9 9.64 -5.00 10.30
CA VAL A 9 9.36 -4.36 8.99
C VAL A 9 10.27 -3.18 8.69
N SER A 10 10.96 -2.64 9.70
CA SER A 10 11.68 -1.37 9.63
C SER A 10 10.80 -0.18 9.24
N ASN A 11 11.21 1.01 9.68
CA ASN A 11 10.55 2.26 9.30
C ASN A 11 11.64 3.30 9.00
N PRO A 12 11.61 3.97 7.83
CA PRO A 12 12.58 5.01 7.51
C PRO A 12 12.74 6.04 8.64
N GLY A 13 13.98 6.36 8.99
CA GLY A 13 14.29 7.29 10.09
C GLY A 13 14.24 6.69 11.50
N GLN A 14 13.85 5.41 11.66
CA GLN A 14 13.73 4.75 12.97
C GLN A 14 14.75 3.62 13.18
N ALA A 15 15.93 3.68 12.55
CA ALA A 15 16.94 2.62 12.66
C ALA A 15 17.40 2.37 14.13
N ASN A 16 17.65 3.43 14.89
CA ASN A 16 18.05 3.32 16.30
C ASN A 16 16.94 2.71 17.16
N TYR A 17 15.69 3.08 16.88
CA TYR A 17 14.51 2.55 17.55
C TYR A 17 14.33 1.06 17.24
N ALA A 18 14.41 0.67 15.96
CA ALA A 18 14.35 -0.72 15.53
C ALA A 18 15.46 -1.58 16.14
N ALA A 19 16.69 -1.05 16.25
CA ALA A 19 17.81 -1.72 16.90
C ALA A 19 17.55 -1.95 18.40
N GLY A 20 17.03 -0.94 19.11
CA GLY A 20 16.66 -1.07 20.52
C GLY A 20 15.58 -2.13 20.75
N ASN A 21 14.53 -2.12 19.93
CA ASN A 21 13.44 -3.12 19.98
C ASN A 21 13.96 -4.53 19.68
N THR A 22 14.80 -4.68 18.66
CA THR A 22 15.41 -5.98 18.32
C THR A 22 16.33 -6.50 19.43
N PHE A 23 17.06 -5.61 20.12
CA PHE A 23 17.82 -5.98 21.31
C PHE A 23 16.91 -6.52 22.42
N GLN A 24 15.76 -5.88 22.67
CA GLN A 24 14.79 -6.37 23.65
C GLN A 24 14.27 -7.77 23.30
N ASN A 25 13.98 -8.01 22.03
CA ASN A 25 13.57 -9.33 21.54
C ASN A 25 14.67 -10.37 21.81
N GLY A 26 15.92 -10.07 21.43
CA GLY A 26 17.07 -10.94 21.70
C GLY A 26 17.29 -11.19 23.19
N LEU A 27 17.10 -10.18 24.04
CA LEU A 27 17.22 -10.31 25.49
C LEU A 27 16.13 -11.23 26.08
N ALA A 28 14.89 -11.15 25.58
CA ALA A 28 13.83 -12.06 26.01
C ALA A 28 14.16 -13.52 25.66
N HIS A 29 14.64 -13.76 24.43
CA HIS A 29 15.14 -15.08 24.01
C HIS A 29 16.27 -15.59 24.91
N TYR A 30 17.28 -14.75 25.17
CA TYR A 30 18.40 -15.10 26.03
C TYR A 30 17.94 -15.49 27.45
N ARG A 31 17.01 -14.72 28.03
CA ARG A 31 16.45 -15.00 29.36
C ARG A 31 15.69 -16.33 29.40
N ARG A 32 14.80 -16.59 28.42
CA ARG A 32 14.09 -17.88 28.32
C ARG A 32 15.05 -19.05 28.17
N GLN A 33 16.13 -18.90 27.40
CA GLN A 33 17.16 -19.94 27.26
C GLN A 33 17.91 -20.22 28.56
N LYS A 34 17.96 -19.25 29.50
CA LYS A 34 18.51 -19.41 30.85
C LYS A 34 17.48 -19.88 31.89
N GLY A 35 16.28 -20.28 31.47
CA GLY A 35 15.19 -20.69 32.36
C GLY A 35 14.55 -19.52 33.12
N GLN A 36 14.77 -18.28 32.68
CA GLN A 36 14.18 -17.10 33.29
C GLN A 36 12.91 -16.68 32.54
N ALA A 37 11.93 -16.19 33.29
CA ALA A 37 10.73 -15.58 32.71
C ALA A 37 11.11 -14.33 31.91
N ALA A 38 10.68 -14.32 30.64
CA ALA A 38 10.73 -13.17 29.75
C ALA A 38 9.82 -13.38 28.55
N THR A 39 9.11 -12.32 28.18
CA THR A 39 8.30 -12.21 26.96
C THR A 39 8.53 -10.83 26.37
N SER A 40 8.79 -10.76 25.08
CA SER A 40 8.79 -9.51 24.32
C SER A 40 7.50 -9.38 23.52
N ILE A 41 6.91 -8.19 23.49
CA ILE A 41 5.68 -7.89 22.76
C ILE A 41 6.01 -6.82 21.73
N ASP A 42 6.04 -7.17 20.44
CA ASP A 42 6.24 -6.20 19.37
C ASP A 42 4.91 -5.49 19.08
N LEU A 43 4.75 -4.30 19.65
CA LEU A 43 3.55 -3.49 19.48
C LEU A 43 3.50 -2.82 18.10
N SER A 44 2.31 -2.83 17.52
CA SER A 44 1.94 -2.00 16.38
C SER A 44 1.46 -0.62 16.85
N VAL A 45 0.98 0.21 15.91
CA VAL A 45 0.45 1.53 16.23
C VAL A 45 -0.80 1.38 17.11
N ALA A 46 -0.73 1.91 18.33
CA ALA A 46 -1.87 1.94 19.24
C ALA A 46 -2.90 2.99 18.80
N SER A 47 -4.16 2.60 18.63
CA SER A 47 -5.27 3.54 18.40
C SER A 47 -5.75 4.14 19.70
N GLY A 48 -6.09 5.43 19.66
CA GLY A 48 -6.79 6.11 20.75
C GLY A 48 -5.93 6.48 21.95
N THR A 49 -4.71 5.95 22.07
CA THR A 49 -3.79 6.24 23.17
C THR A 49 -2.33 6.12 22.74
N GLY A 50 -1.43 6.69 23.55
CA GLY A 50 0.03 6.57 23.38
C GLY A 50 0.68 7.67 22.55
N TYR A 51 2.00 7.53 22.36
CA TYR A 51 2.89 8.58 21.84
C TYR A 51 2.42 9.23 20.54
N LEU A 52 1.93 8.42 19.59
CA LEU A 52 1.51 8.92 18.27
C LEU A 52 0.28 9.82 18.36
N VAL A 53 -0.69 9.46 19.22
CA VAL A 53 -1.92 10.23 19.44
C VAL A 53 -1.60 11.52 20.21
N GLU A 54 -0.74 11.45 21.22
CA GLU A 54 -0.30 12.61 22.01
C GLU A 54 0.51 13.61 21.18
N ASN A 55 1.21 13.14 20.14
CA ASN A 55 2.07 13.96 19.27
C ASN A 55 1.51 14.08 17.84
N ALA A 56 0.18 14.04 17.69
CA ALA A 56 -0.50 14.07 16.40
C ALA A 56 -0.29 15.37 15.60
N SER A 57 0.21 16.44 16.23
CA SER A 57 0.58 17.70 15.58
C SER A 57 1.76 17.58 14.61
N SER A 58 2.59 16.55 14.77
CA SER A 58 3.71 16.28 13.86
C SER A 58 3.19 15.66 12.56
N TYR A 59 3.58 16.23 11.42
CA TYR A 59 3.18 15.75 10.09
C TYR A 59 3.48 14.25 9.89
N GLU A 60 4.65 13.80 10.33
CA GLU A 60 5.04 12.38 10.26
C GLU A 60 4.13 11.49 11.12
N ASN A 61 3.81 11.90 12.35
CA ASN A 61 2.90 11.14 13.21
C ASN A 61 1.48 11.11 12.65
N GLN A 62 1.01 12.22 12.07
CA GLN A 62 -0.29 12.28 11.42
C GLN A 62 -0.37 11.36 10.20
N LYS A 63 0.72 11.25 9.43
CA LYS A 63 0.82 10.31 8.30
C LYS A 63 0.81 8.86 8.78
N VAL A 64 1.55 8.54 9.84
CA VAL A 64 1.58 7.20 10.45
C VAL A 64 0.22 6.84 11.04
N LEU A 65 -0.46 7.75 11.74
CA LEU A 65 -1.80 7.54 12.29
C LEU A 65 -2.82 7.30 11.18
N LYS A 66 -2.85 8.14 10.13
CA LYS A 66 -3.75 7.94 8.97
C LYS A 66 -3.51 6.60 8.26
N LEU A 67 -2.25 6.15 8.22
CA LEU A 67 -1.92 4.84 7.68
C LEU A 67 -2.37 3.72 8.64
N ALA A 68 -2.18 3.89 9.94
CA ALA A 68 -2.57 2.90 10.94
C ALA A 68 -4.09 2.76 11.06
N GLU A 69 -4.83 3.86 11.13
CA GLU A 69 -6.31 3.90 11.18
C GLU A 69 -6.95 3.16 10.01
N LYS A 70 -6.34 3.25 8.82
CA LYS A 70 -6.81 2.54 7.62
C LYS A 70 -6.43 1.07 7.59
N ASN A 71 -5.36 0.69 8.28
CA ASN A 71 -4.67 -0.59 8.04
C ASN A 71 -4.55 -1.47 9.29
N MET A 72 -5.36 -1.20 10.32
CA MET A 72 -5.52 -1.98 11.55
C MET A 72 -4.64 -1.49 12.72
N PRO A 73 -5.09 -0.47 13.47
CA PRO A 73 -4.43 -0.13 14.73
C PRO A 73 -4.77 -1.16 15.80
N ILE A 74 -3.90 -1.34 16.79
CA ILE A 74 -4.20 -2.15 17.97
C ILE A 74 -4.89 -1.26 19.02
N SER A 75 -6.01 -1.72 19.56
CA SER A 75 -6.70 -1.02 20.64
C SER A 75 -5.96 -1.17 21.99
N GLU A 76 -6.14 -0.20 22.88
CA GLU A 76 -5.61 -0.29 24.25
C GLU A 76 -6.08 -1.55 24.98
N GLU A 77 -7.35 -1.92 24.78
CA GLU A 77 -7.93 -3.13 25.36
C GLU A 77 -7.20 -4.39 24.88
N GLU A 78 -6.89 -4.50 23.59
CA GLU A 78 -6.12 -5.63 23.06
C GLU A 78 -4.70 -5.67 23.63
N ILE A 79 -4.04 -4.51 23.77
CA ILE A 79 -2.71 -4.42 24.39
C ILE A 79 -2.78 -4.96 25.83
N HIS A 80 -3.77 -4.55 26.61
CA HIS A 80 -3.95 -5.03 27.99
C HIS A 80 -4.19 -6.53 28.06
N HIS A 81 -5.03 -7.08 27.18
CA HIS A 81 -5.27 -8.54 27.13
C HIS A 81 -4.00 -9.31 26.77
N ILE A 82 -3.24 -8.85 25.77
CA ILE A 82 -1.98 -9.48 25.37
C ILE A 82 -0.95 -9.40 26.50
N PHE A 83 -0.88 -8.25 27.18
CA PHE A 83 0.01 -8.08 28.32
C PHE A 83 -0.34 -9.03 29.47
N LEU A 84 -1.62 -9.16 29.83
CA LEU A 84 -2.07 -10.07 30.87
C LEU A 84 -1.82 -11.53 30.48
N ALA A 85 -2.06 -11.91 29.23
CA ALA A 85 -1.73 -13.25 28.73
C ALA A 85 -0.22 -13.52 28.78
N ALA A 86 0.60 -12.54 28.39
CA ALA A 86 2.07 -12.57 28.47
C ALA A 86 2.59 -12.71 29.90
N ALA A 87 1.99 -11.99 30.85
CA ALA A 87 2.39 -11.98 32.24
C ALA A 87 1.99 -13.27 32.98
N ASN A 88 0.83 -13.84 32.65
CA ASN A 88 0.28 -15.01 33.33
C ASN A 88 0.69 -16.34 32.67
N ASP A 89 1.45 -16.32 31.57
CA ASP A 89 1.79 -17.50 30.76
C ASP A 89 0.55 -18.30 30.33
N THR A 90 -0.59 -17.61 30.16
CA THR A 90 -1.87 -18.23 29.83
C THR A 90 -2.12 -18.15 28.33
N VAL A 91 -2.00 -19.27 27.64
CA VAL A 91 -2.46 -19.42 26.24
C VAL A 91 -3.63 -20.40 26.19
N ARG A 92 -4.63 -20.10 25.36
CA ARG A 92 -5.74 -21.05 25.11
C ARG A 92 -5.17 -22.37 24.60
N GLY A 93 -5.52 -23.48 25.25
CA GLY A 93 -5.12 -24.82 24.84
C GLY A 93 -3.89 -25.40 25.54
N GLY A 94 -3.35 -24.75 26.58
CA GLY A 94 -2.29 -25.31 27.42
C GLY A 94 -0.89 -25.29 26.78
N SER A 95 -0.71 -24.56 25.68
CA SER A 95 0.60 -24.28 25.11
C SER A 95 1.37 -23.23 25.94
N GLU A 96 2.70 -23.32 25.97
CA GLU A 96 3.54 -22.27 26.55
C GLU A 96 3.39 -20.96 25.77
N ASN A 97 3.53 -19.82 26.45
CA ASN A 97 3.52 -18.54 25.78
C ASN A 97 4.80 -18.36 24.94
N PRO A 98 4.70 -17.96 23.66
CA PRO A 98 5.87 -17.63 22.88
C PRO A 98 6.69 -16.52 23.56
N VAL A 99 8.00 -16.66 23.46
CA VAL A 99 8.96 -15.66 23.98
C VAL A 99 8.84 -14.30 23.28
N GLN A 100 8.36 -14.28 22.04
CA GLN A 100 8.12 -13.07 21.26
C GLN A 100 6.70 -13.11 20.69
N ILE A 101 5.88 -12.15 21.12
CA ILE A 101 4.52 -11.95 20.65
C ILE A 101 4.53 -10.76 19.72
N THR A 102 4.33 -10.98 18.42
CA THR A 102 4.22 -9.89 17.47
C THR A 102 2.75 -9.52 17.29
N THR A 103 2.38 -8.34 17.78
CA THR A 103 1.05 -7.80 17.55
C THR A 103 0.96 -7.27 16.12
N THR A 104 -0.17 -7.55 15.48
CA THR A 104 -0.51 -7.27 14.07
C THR A 104 0.35 -6.23 13.34
N THR A 105 1.05 -6.68 12.30
CA THR A 105 1.63 -5.83 11.24
C THR A 105 0.61 -5.45 10.16
N GLY A 106 -0.69 -5.69 10.38
CA GLY A 106 -1.73 -5.62 9.33
C GLY A 106 -1.79 -6.86 8.42
N ILE A 107 -1.29 -8.02 8.87
CA ILE A 107 -1.28 -9.28 8.09
C ILE A 107 -2.51 -10.14 8.43
N TRP A 108 -3.72 -9.59 8.23
CA TRP A 108 -4.94 -10.39 8.25
C TRP A 108 -5.83 -9.98 7.08
N GLY A 109 -6.24 -10.97 6.27
CA GLY A 109 -7.29 -10.82 5.26
C GLY A 109 -6.83 -10.19 3.94
N ASP A 110 -6.75 -11.05 2.93
CA ASP A 110 -6.70 -10.83 1.48
C ASP A 110 -6.79 -9.39 0.93
N GLU A 111 -7.83 -8.62 1.23
CA GLU A 111 -8.08 -7.33 0.56
C GLU A 111 -7.13 -6.22 1.01
N VAL A 112 -6.92 -6.08 2.32
CA VAL A 112 -6.08 -5.02 2.90
C VAL A 112 -4.61 -5.28 2.54
N LEU A 113 -4.16 -6.52 2.67
CA LEU A 113 -2.80 -6.92 2.29
C LEU A 113 -2.54 -6.69 0.79
N ARG A 114 -3.46 -7.08 -0.11
CA ARG A 114 -3.33 -6.82 -1.57
C ARG A 114 -3.19 -5.34 -1.90
N SER A 115 -3.91 -4.48 -1.18
CA SER A 115 -3.82 -3.03 -1.38
C SER A 115 -2.51 -2.42 -0.87
N LEU A 116 -1.91 -3.04 0.16
CA LEU A 116 -0.70 -2.56 0.83
C LEU A 116 0.59 -3.07 0.22
N MET A 117 0.60 -4.30 -0.32
CA MET A 117 1.75 -4.94 -0.95
C MET A 117 2.48 -4.04 -2.00
N PRO A 118 1.78 -3.27 -2.86
CA PRO A 118 2.44 -2.38 -3.82
C PRO A 118 3.01 -1.09 -3.22
N VAL A 119 2.58 -0.72 -2.01
CA VAL A 119 2.84 0.59 -1.39
C VAL A 119 3.82 0.49 -0.24
N CYS A 120 3.88 -0.66 0.45
CA CYS A 120 4.76 -0.91 1.57
C CYS A 120 6.10 -1.49 1.10
N ALA A 121 7.20 -0.78 1.36
CA ALA A 121 8.55 -1.22 0.97
C ALA A 121 8.93 -2.58 1.60
N TRP A 122 8.48 -2.85 2.83
CA TRP A 122 8.74 -4.10 3.54
C TRP A 122 8.00 -5.31 2.94
N ALA A 123 6.93 -5.09 2.18
CA ALA A 123 6.07 -6.16 1.69
C ALA A 123 6.80 -7.07 0.69
N ASN A 124 7.77 -6.53 -0.05
CA ASN A 124 8.62 -7.29 -0.98
C ASN A 124 9.77 -8.04 -0.30
N ASP A 125 9.95 -7.88 1.01
CA ASP A 125 10.99 -8.59 1.75
C ASP A 125 10.73 -10.10 1.74
N SER A 126 11.80 -10.89 1.65
CA SER A 126 11.71 -12.35 1.60
C SER A 126 11.06 -12.95 2.85
N LYS A 127 11.14 -12.26 3.99
CA LYS A 127 10.46 -12.65 5.25
C LYS A 127 8.94 -12.85 5.08
N PHE A 128 8.31 -12.12 4.15
CA PHE A 128 6.86 -12.16 3.94
C PHE A 128 6.44 -13.04 2.75
N ILE A 129 7.29 -13.95 2.28
CA ILE A 129 6.95 -14.82 1.14
C ILE A 129 5.76 -15.73 1.42
N LEU A 130 5.62 -16.25 2.64
CA LEU A 130 4.48 -17.10 3.02
C LEU A 130 3.17 -16.31 3.00
N VAL A 131 3.23 -15.06 3.43
CA VAL A 131 2.10 -14.12 3.41
C VAL A 131 1.66 -13.84 1.97
N ARG A 132 2.61 -13.58 1.06
CA ARG A 132 2.32 -13.45 -0.38
C ARG A 132 1.77 -14.72 -1.01
N LYS A 133 2.28 -15.89 -0.62
CA LYS A 133 1.81 -17.18 -1.16
C LYS A 133 0.41 -17.54 -0.69
N ALA A 134 0.10 -17.29 0.59
CA ALA A 134 -1.23 -17.50 1.14
C ALA A 134 -2.26 -16.61 0.42
N ASP A 135 -1.92 -15.34 0.19
CA ASP A 135 -2.78 -14.42 -0.58
C ASP A 135 -3.03 -14.88 -2.02
N ALA A 136 -1.99 -15.36 -2.71
CA ALA A 136 -2.12 -15.90 -4.07
C ALA A 136 -3.01 -17.15 -4.16
N GLN A 137 -3.11 -17.92 -3.08
CA GLN A 137 -3.97 -19.12 -3.01
C GLN A 137 -5.43 -18.76 -2.71
N SER A 138 -5.68 -17.76 -1.86
CA SER A 138 -7.03 -17.29 -1.54
C SER A 138 -7.69 -16.49 -2.67
N GLY A 139 -6.90 -15.88 -3.57
CA GLY A 139 -7.39 -15.18 -4.76
C GLY A 139 -7.88 -16.06 -5.92
N ALA A 140 -7.94 -17.38 -5.74
CA ALA A 140 -8.34 -18.33 -6.78
C ALA A 140 -9.85 -18.29 -7.13
N ASP A 141 -10.71 -17.71 -6.28
CA ASP A 141 -12.17 -17.68 -6.49
C ASP A 141 -12.75 -16.32 -6.91
N GLY A 142 -11.90 -15.38 -7.34
CA GLY A 142 -12.38 -14.17 -7.97
C GLY A 142 -11.26 -13.16 -8.14
N LYS A 143 -10.83 -12.94 -9.38
CA LYS A 143 -10.05 -11.75 -9.72
C LYS A 143 -10.87 -10.52 -9.33
N VAL A 144 -10.61 -9.94 -8.16
CA VAL A 144 -10.97 -8.55 -7.89
C VAL A 144 -10.14 -7.73 -8.87
N LYS A 145 -10.77 -7.34 -9.98
CA LYS A 145 -10.12 -6.54 -11.02
C LYS A 145 -9.67 -5.23 -10.39
N THR A 146 -8.38 -4.93 -10.51
CA THR A 146 -7.82 -3.67 -10.03
C THR A 146 -8.48 -2.50 -10.79
N GLU A 147 -8.51 -1.29 -10.24
CA GLU A 147 -9.02 -0.09 -10.96
C GLU A 147 -8.38 0.07 -12.35
N SER A 148 -7.09 -0.32 -12.46
CA SER A 148 -6.36 -0.40 -13.73
C SER A 148 -6.89 -1.48 -14.68
N ASP A 149 -7.30 -2.65 -14.17
CA ASP A 149 -7.80 -3.76 -15.00
C ASP A 149 -9.21 -3.45 -15.53
N LEU A 150 -10.05 -2.83 -14.70
CA LEU A 150 -11.38 -2.34 -15.11
C LEU A 150 -11.27 -1.26 -16.20
N LEU A 151 -10.27 -0.38 -16.08
CA LEU A 151 -9.99 0.63 -17.09
C LEU A 151 -9.53 0.01 -18.41
N VAL A 152 -8.66 -0.99 -18.36
CA VAL A 152 -8.21 -1.73 -19.55
C VAL A 152 -9.38 -2.46 -20.22
N ASP A 153 -10.27 -3.08 -19.45
CA ASP A 153 -11.47 -3.71 -19.98
C ASP A 153 -12.40 -2.69 -20.67
N SER A 154 -12.61 -1.52 -20.06
CA SER A 154 -13.42 -0.44 -20.66
C SER A 154 -12.81 0.14 -21.93
N ILE A 155 -11.48 0.26 -22.00
CA ILE A 155 -10.78 0.72 -23.21
C ILE A 155 -10.84 -0.35 -24.31
N THR A 156 -10.75 -1.63 -23.95
CA THR A 156 -10.81 -2.75 -24.91
C THR A 156 -12.23 -2.96 -25.45
N ALA A 157 -13.25 -2.60 -24.68
CA ALA A 157 -14.65 -2.68 -25.07
C ALA A 157 -15.16 -1.47 -25.89
N ALA A 158 -14.35 -0.40 -26.03
CA ALA A 158 -14.75 0.79 -26.76
C ALA A 158 -14.89 0.54 -28.28
N GLU A 159 -15.94 1.09 -28.89
CA GLU A 159 -16.27 0.87 -30.31
C GLU A 159 -15.61 1.91 -31.25
N SER A 160 -14.97 2.94 -30.70
CA SER A 160 -14.27 3.99 -31.44
C SER A 160 -13.04 4.53 -30.68
N VAL A 161 -12.08 5.09 -31.43
CA VAL A 161 -10.90 5.76 -30.84
C VAL A 161 -11.30 6.99 -30.03
N SER A 162 -12.35 7.71 -30.46
CA SER A 162 -12.92 8.84 -29.74
C SER A 162 -13.50 8.44 -28.37
N GLU A 163 -14.23 7.33 -28.30
CA GLU A 163 -14.77 6.79 -27.04
C GLU A 163 -13.67 6.33 -26.09
N ALA A 164 -12.68 5.60 -26.58
CA ALA A 164 -11.51 5.20 -25.79
C ALA A 164 -10.74 6.41 -25.24
N THR A 165 -10.63 7.48 -26.03
CA THR A 165 -9.97 8.73 -25.64
C THR A 165 -10.73 9.42 -24.50
N ALA A 166 -12.06 9.50 -24.57
CA ALA A 166 -12.89 10.11 -23.53
C ALA A 166 -12.84 9.33 -22.19
N ILE A 167 -12.83 7.99 -22.26
CA ILE A 167 -12.67 7.12 -21.08
C ILE A 167 -11.31 7.37 -20.42
N LEU A 168 -10.24 7.40 -21.22
CA LEU A 168 -8.88 7.61 -20.72
C LEU A 168 -8.68 9.02 -20.16
N GLU A 169 -9.23 10.05 -20.81
CA GLU A 169 -9.22 11.43 -20.33
C GLU A 169 -9.88 11.54 -18.95
N THR A 170 -11.07 10.98 -18.79
CA THR A 170 -11.80 11.00 -17.51
C THR A 170 -10.98 10.35 -16.40
N ALA A 171 -10.30 9.24 -16.69
CA ALA A 171 -9.45 8.56 -15.73
C ALA A 171 -8.19 9.35 -15.36
N LEU A 172 -7.55 9.99 -16.34
CA LEU A 172 -6.38 10.85 -16.11
C LEU A 172 -6.75 12.07 -15.24
N VAL A 173 -7.88 12.72 -15.53
CA VAL A 173 -8.39 13.87 -14.76
C VAL A 173 -8.72 13.46 -13.33
N ARG A 174 -9.45 12.35 -13.13
CA ARG A 174 -9.79 11.85 -11.78
C ARG A 174 -8.53 11.54 -10.97
N ARG A 175 -7.50 10.98 -11.62
CA ARG A 175 -6.24 10.64 -10.96
C ARG A 175 -5.43 11.87 -10.60
N LEU A 176 -5.38 12.87 -11.48
CA LEU A 176 -4.79 14.18 -11.21
C LEU A 176 -5.47 14.89 -10.04
N ALA A 177 -6.80 14.91 -10.03
CA ALA A 177 -7.58 15.48 -8.94
C ALA A 177 -7.23 14.82 -7.59
N LYS A 178 -7.14 13.48 -7.57
CA LYS A 178 -6.72 12.71 -6.39
C LYS A 178 -5.28 12.99 -5.97
N SER A 179 -4.35 13.15 -6.92
CA SER A 179 -2.94 13.46 -6.61
C SER A 179 -2.76 14.88 -6.10
N LEU A 180 -3.58 15.82 -6.55
CA LEU A 180 -3.56 17.23 -6.13
C LEU A 180 -4.43 17.50 -4.90
N GLY A 181 -5.21 16.52 -4.44
CA GLY A 181 -6.14 16.68 -3.32
C GLY A 181 -7.32 17.60 -3.62
N MET A 182 -7.69 17.74 -4.91
CA MET A 182 -8.77 18.60 -5.39
C MET A 182 -10.01 17.77 -5.73
N VAL A 183 -11.21 18.33 -5.53
CA VAL A 183 -12.49 17.65 -5.79
C VAL A 183 -12.93 17.79 -7.25
N GLU A 184 -12.60 18.91 -7.89
CA GLU A 184 -12.80 19.14 -9.32
C GLU A 184 -11.54 19.77 -9.90
N VAL A 185 -11.07 19.20 -11.01
CA VAL A 185 -10.06 19.81 -11.87
C VAL A 185 -10.82 20.31 -13.09
N ASP A 186 -10.80 21.62 -13.33
CA ASP A 186 -11.40 22.24 -14.51
C ASP A 186 -10.91 21.53 -15.77
N VAL A 187 -11.80 21.23 -16.72
CA VAL A 187 -11.63 20.26 -17.82
C VAL A 187 -10.71 20.79 -18.94
N ASN A 188 -9.77 21.68 -18.61
CA ASN A 188 -8.73 22.13 -19.54
C ASN A 188 -7.38 22.44 -18.87
N PRO A 189 -6.81 21.59 -17.99
CA PRO A 189 -5.46 21.80 -17.50
C PRO A 189 -4.49 21.32 -18.59
N ARG A 190 -3.53 22.17 -18.96
CA ARG A 190 -2.37 21.72 -19.75
C ARG A 190 -1.64 20.61 -18.99
N CYS A 191 -1.10 19.60 -19.69
CA CYS A 191 -0.45 18.43 -19.09
C CYS A 191 0.70 18.75 -18.11
N HIS A 192 1.24 19.97 -18.15
CA HIS A 192 2.31 20.42 -17.25
C HIS A 192 1.92 20.43 -15.75
N TYR A 193 0.64 20.28 -15.41
CA TYR A 193 0.18 20.10 -14.01
C TYR A 193 0.36 18.66 -13.49
N ILE A 194 0.66 17.69 -14.34
CA ILE A 194 1.06 16.35 -13.91
C ILE A 194 2.48 16.48 -13.32
N GLY A 195 2.57 16.58 -11.99
CA GLY A 195 3.85 16.66 -11.31
C GLY A 195 4.74 15.43 -11.61
N LEU A 196 6.07 15.61 -11.52
CA LEU A 196 7.08 14.58 -11.85
C LEU A 196 6.82 13.21 -11.19
N VAL A 197 6.26 13.22 -9.98
CA VAL A 197 5.95 12.02 -9.17
C VAL A 197 4.79 11.21 -9.78
N ASP A 198 3.83 11.88 -10.42
CA ASP A 198 2.69 11.22 -11.07
C ASP A 198 3.04 10.80 -12.50
N CYS A 199 3.93 11.52 -13.20
CA CYS A 199 4.47 11.11 -14.51
C CYS A 199 5.07 9.70 -14.50
N GLY A 200 5.84 9.36 -13.46
CA GLY A 200 6.45 8.03 -13.31
C GLY A 200 5.42 6.90 -13.11
N ARG A 201 4.28 7.19 -12.47
CA ARG A 201 3.19 6.23 -12.27
C ARG A 201 2.31 6.10 -13.51
N SER A 202 2.05 7.21 -14.20
CA SER A 202 1.28 7.25 -15.45
C SER A 202 2.00 6.53 -16.59
N THR A 203 3.32 6.73 -16.75
CA THR A 203 4.12 5.96 -17.73
C THR A 203 4.12 4.46 -17.46
N LYS A 204 4.21 4.05 -16.18
CA LYS A 204 4.12 2.63 -15.79
C LYS A 204 2.75 2.04 -16.10
N LEU A 205 1.66 2.74 -15.80
CA LEU A 205 0.30 2.30 -16.15
C LEU A 205 0.13 2.17 -17.67
N CYS A 206 0.61 3.16 -18.43
CA CYS A 206 0.44 3.12 -19.89
C CYS A 206 1.26 1.99 -20.53
N ARG A 207 2.46 1.71 -20.02
CA ARG A 207 3.28 0.58 -20.49
C ARG A 207 2.74 -0.79 -20.06
N GLN A 208 2.30 -0.93 -18.81
CA GLN A 208 1.91 -2.24 -18.25
C GLN A 208 0.42 -2.55 -18.40
N GLY A 209 -0.43 -1.54 -18.49
CA GLY A 209 -1.88 -1.67 -18.58
C GLY A 209 -2.40 -1.41 -19.99
N ILE A 210 -2.02 -0.29 -20.62
CA ILE A 210 -2.57 0.12 -21.94
C ILE A 210 -1.65 -0.31 -23.11
N GLU A 211 -0.49 -0.92 -22.83
CA GLU A 211 0.55 -1.29 -23.81
C GLU A 211 0.91 -0.14 -24.78
N ALA A 212 0.95 1.09 -24.28
CA ALA A 212 1.38 2.27 -25.02
C ALA A 212 2.76 2.73 -24.53
N ASP A 213 3.69 2.93 -25.46
CA ASP A 213 4.99 3.53 -25.16
C ASP A 213 4.86 5.05 -25.14
N ILE A 214 4.94 5.63 -23.94
CA ILE A 214 4.91 7.09 -23.73
C ILE A 214 6.17 7.49 -22.99
N SER A 215 6.82 8.55 -23.47
CA SER A 215 7.95 9.17 -22.78
C SER A 215 7.47 10.11 -21.67
N ILE A 216 8.28 10.28 -20.63
CA ILE A 216 8.04 11.31 -19.60
C ILE A 216 7.98 12.70 -20.25
N LEU A 217 8.71 12.93 -21.35
CA LEU A 217 8.69 14.20 -22.08
C LEU A 217 7.35 14.46 -22.76
N ASP A 218 6.64 13.43 -23.20
CA ASP A 218 5.32 13.57 -23.82
C ASP A 218 4.29 14.03 -22.77
N ILE A 219 4.43 13.53 -21.54
CA ILE A 219 3.59 13.94 -20.40
C ILE A 219 3.92 15.37 -19.94
N LEU A 220 5.18 15.80 -20.02
CA LEU A 220 5.60 17.15 -19.62
C LEU A 220 5.38 18.21 -20.73
N SER A 221 4.97 17.78 -21.91
CA SER A 221 4.74 18.65 -23.06
C SER A 221 3.52 19.58 -22.84
N PRO A 222 3.45 20.73 -23.52
CA PRO A 222 2.38 21.72 -23.35
C PRO A 222 1.02 21.28 -23.94
N MET A 223 0.84 19.98 -24.21
CA MET A 223 -0.38 19.41 -24.77
C MET A 223 -1.51 19.34 -23.73
N THR A 224 -2.77 19.32 -24.18
CA THR A 224 -3.93 19.12 -23.32
C THR A 224 -4.02 17.65 -22.88
N ILE A 225 -4.74 17.37 -21.79
CA ILE A 225 -4.98 15.99 -21.34
C ILE A 225 -5.71 15.18 -22.43
N THR A 226 -6.65 15.81 -23.15
CA THR A 226 -7.33 15.22 -24.31
C THR A 226 -6.34 14.82 -25.41
N ALA A 227 -5.40 15.70 -25.77
CA ALA A 227 -4.40 15.42 -26.80
C ALA A 227 -3.42 14.32 -26.37
N LEU A 228 -3.04 14.30 -25.08
CA LEU A 228 -2.25 13.22 -24.51
C LEU A 228 -3.04 11.90 -24.58
N ALA A 229 -4.29 11.86 -24.11
CA ALA A 229 -5.13 10.67 -24.15
C ALA A 229 -5.27 10.10 -25.59
N ALA A 230 -5.48 10.97 -26.58
CA ALA A 230 -5.55 10.58 -27.99
C ALA A 230 -4.22 9.97 -28.49
N GLN A 231 -3.08 10.55 -28.11
CA GLN A 231 -1.76 10.01 -28.44
C GLN A 231 -1.53 8.62 -27.82
N ILE A 232 -2.00 8.41 -26.59
CA ILE A 232 -1.90 7.13 -25.88
C ILE A 232 -2.77 6.07 -26.55
N CYS A 233 -4.01 6.41 -26.89
CA CYS A 233 -4.93 5.51 -27.59
C CYS A 233 -4.38 5.14 -28.98
N ASN A 234 -3.81 6.10 -29.72
CA ASN A 234 -3.17 5.84 -31.01
C ASN A 234 -1.87 5.03 -30.91
N GLY A 235 -1.18 5.07 -29.77
CA GLY A 235 0.02 4.27 -29.50
C GLY A 235 -0.26 2.88 -28.92
N SER A 236 -1.46 2.64 -28.38
CA SER A 236 -1.81 1.43 -27.63
C SER A 236 -1.98 0.19 -28.51
N LYS A 237 -1.28 -0.90 -28.20
CA LYS A 237 -1.44 -2.20 -28.90
C LYS A 237 -2.77 -2.90 -28.62
N LEU A 238 -3.50 -2.47 -27.59
CA LEU A 238 -4.79 -3.05 -27.17
C LEU A 238 -5.97 -2.56 -27.99
N ILE A 239 -5.89 -1.34 -28.52
CA ILE A 239 -6.89 -0.82 -29.45
C ILE A 239 -6.57 -1.41 -30.83
N GLY A 240 -7.36 -2.39 -31.24
CA GLY A 240 -7.15 -3.16 -32.45
C GLY A 240 -6.90 -2.29 -33.68
N ALA A 241 -5.96 -2.69 -34.52
CA ALA A 241 -5.61 -1.99 -35.77
C ALA A 241 -6.84 -1.70 -36.66
N THR A 242 -7.91 -2.48 -36.53
CA THR A 242 -9.20 -2.33 -37.22
C THR A 242 -9.99 -1.07 -36.85
N LEU A 243 -9.80 -0.48 -35.66
CA LEU A 243 -10.47 0.77 -35.24
C LEU A 243 -9.71 2.02 -35.69
N ARG A 244 -8.40 1.90 -35.96
CA ARG A 244 -7.53 3.03 -36.37
C ARG A 244 -7.73 3.48 -37.82
N PHE A 245 -8.42 2.68 -38.64
CA PHE A 245 -8.67 2.94 -40.06
C PHE A 245 -10.15 3.22 -40.37
N LYS A 246 -10.99 3.41 -39.35
CA LYS A 246 -12.44 3.64 -39.49
C LYS A 246 -12.86 5.12 -39.38
N GLU A 247 -11.91 6.04 -39.18
CA GLU A 247 -12.09 7.49 -39.26
C GLU A 247 -11.38 8.08 -40.47
#